data_AF-A0A401RX79-F1
#
_entry.id   AF-A0A401RX79-F1
#
_cell.length_a   1.000
_cell.length_b   1.000
_cell.length_c   1.000
_cell.angle_alpha   90.00
_cell.angle_beta   90.00
_cell.angle_gamma   90.00
#
_symmetry.space_group_name_H-M   'P 1'
#
loop_
_entity.id
_entity.type
_entity.pdbx_description
1 polymer ?
#
loop_
_entity_poly.entity_id
_entity_poly.type
_entity_poly.pdbx_seq_one_letter_code
_entity_poly.pdbx_strand_id
1 'polypeptide(L)'
;MYIQGFNWVNLLLRDIAFVNQNESEDGKSGVRSQLKLLEFENAGNYEGMKNDPSPRIYGTHSHYNNLPPSIHEKKTKILVVFRNPKDNAVSYYHFCQNNPLLPTFSSWDEFFRKYMTGEVCWSSYFDHALVWEKHFDDENVKIITYEELKEVSIIFF
;
A
#
# COMPACT_ATOMS: atom_id res chain seq x y z
N MET A 1 -10.13 -1.84 5.18
CA MET A 1 -9.96 -0.98 3.99
C MET A 1 -8.97 -1.68 3.08
N TYR A 2 -9.47 -2.54 2.19
CA TYR A 2 -8.69 -3.62 1.57
C TYR A 2 -8.73 -3.53 0.04
N ILE A 3 -8.33 -2.39 -0.54
CA ILE A 3 -8.37 -2.26 -2.00
C ILE A 3 -7.45 -3.33 -2.65
N GLN A 4 -6.26 -3.57 -2.10
CA GLN A 4 -5.29 -4.56 -2.61
C GLN A 4 -4.69 -5.47 -1.52
N GLY A 5 -5.40 -5.68 -0.40
CA GLY A 5 -4.77 -6.32 0.78
C GLY A 5 -3.79 -5.43 1.53
N PHE A 6 -3.73 -4.14 1.17
CA PHE A 6 -2.88 -3.11 1.77
C PHE A 6 -2.81 -3.18 3.30
N ASN A 7 -3.97 -3.21 3.97
CA ASN A 7 -4.02 -3.36 5.43
C ASN A 7 -3.34 -4.65 5.92
N TRP A 8 -3.54 -5.79 5.26
CA TRP A 8 -2.96 -7.06 5.69
C TRP A 8 -1.44 -7.05 5.57
N VAL A 9 -0.92 -6.62 4.42
CA VAL A 9 0.53 -6.51 4.20
C VAL A 9 1.17 -5.52 5.16
N ASN A 10 0.51 -4.41 5.44
CA ASN A 10 0.98 -3.45 6.42
C ASN A 10 1.04 -4.00 7.84
N LEU A 11 0.03 -4.78 8.25
CA LEU A 11 0.04 -5.44 9.56
C LEU A 11 1.21 -6.45 9.62
N LEU A 12 1.41 -7.24 8.57
CA LEU A 12 2.49 -8.23 8.48
C LEU A 12 3.88 -7.58 8.50
N LEU A 13 4.13 -6.59 7.65
CA LEU A 13 5.40 -5.86 7.61
C LEU A 13 5.72 -5.18 8.94
N ARG A 14 4.71 -4.59 9.60
CA ARG A 14 4.87 -4.02 10.93
C ARG A 14 5.23 -5.10 11.95
N ASP A 15 4.54 -6.24 11.94
CA ASP A 15 4.77 -7.30 12.92
C ASP A 15 6.19 -7.91 12.72
N ILE A 16 6.65 -8.09 11.48
CA ILE A 16 8.04 -8.50 11.18
C ILE A 16 9.04 -7.46 11.70
N ALA A 17 8.81 -6.17 11.44
CA ALA A 17 9.72 -5.11 11.87
C ALA A 17 9.75 -4.95 13.40
N PHE A 18 8.62 -5.16 14.06
CA PHE A 18 8.52 -5.14 15.52
C PHE A 18 9.29 -6.32 16.13
N VAL A 19 9.12 -7.54 15.62
CA VAL A 19 9.87 -8.71 16.11
C VAL A 19 11.38 -8.49 15.97
N ASN A 20 11.85 -8.01 14.81
CA ASN A 20 13.26 -7.71 14.59
C ASN A 20 13.82 -6.63 15.55
N GLN A 21 13.00 -5.70 16.03
CA GLN A 21 13.42 -4.66 16.98
C GLN A 21 13.45 -5.15 18.44
N ASN A 22 12.50 -6.01 18.83
CA ASN A 22 12.44 -6.55 20.19
C ASN A 22 13.42 -7.71 20.44
N GLU A 23 13.94 -8.36 19.41
CA GLU A 23 15.09 -9.25 19.57
C GLU A 23 16.38 -8.47 19.95
N SER A 24 16.41 -7.15 19.68
CA SER A 24 17.58 -6.29 19.92
C SER A 24 17.52 -5.41 21.18
N GLU A 25 16.35 -5.16 21.78
CA GLU A 25 16.25 -4.36 23.01
C GLU A 25 15.19 -4.90 24.00
N ASP A 26 15.58 -4.94 25.27
CA ASP A 26 14.86 -5.45 26.44
C ASP A 26 13.48 -4.76 26.64
N GLY A 27 12.42 -5.46 26.25
CA GLY A 27 11.15 -5.51 26.98
C GLY A 27 10.29 -4.23 27.08
N LYS A 28 10.45 -3.21 26.24
CA LYS A 28 9.56 -2.04 26.26
C LYS A 28 8.43 -2.17 25.25
N SER A 29 7.20 -2.31 25.76
CA SER A 29 5.97 -2.32 24.96
C SER A 29 5.71 -0.96 24.29
N GLY A 30 6.28 -0.79 23.09
CA GLY A 30 6.00 0.36 22.24
C GLY A 30 4.52 0.43 21.87
N VAL A 31 3.93 1.61 22.01
CA VAL A 31 2.57 1.89 21.53
C VAL A 31 2.52 1.61 20.03
N ARG A 32 1.59 0.74 19.61
CA ARG A 32 1.38 0.33 18.22
C ARG A 32 0.89 1.53 17.40
N SER A 33 1.80 2.34 16.85
CA SER A 33 1.44 3.50 16.04
C SER A 33 0.81 3.09 14.71
N GLN A 34 -0.17 3.87 14.24
CA GLN A 34 -0.77 3.67 12.92
C GLN A 34 0.29 3.88 11.83
N LEU A 35 0.27 3.02 10.81
CA LEU A 35 1.13 3.14 9.65
C LEU A 35 0.78 4.43 8.89
N LYS A 36 1.81 5.22 8.59
CA LYS A 36 1.70 6.51 7.91
C LYS A 36 1.64 6.30 6.40
N LEU A 37 0.71 7.00 5.76
CA LEU A 37 0.51 7.00 4.32
C LEU A 37 1.16 8.22 3.70
N LEU A 38 2.07 8.04 2.74
CA LEU A 38 2.83 9.15 2.15
C LEU A 38 1.93 10.25 1.58
N GLU A 39 0.84 9.88 0.92
CA GLU A 39 -0.12 10.81 0.31
C GLU A 39 -0.98 11.60 1.32
N PHE A 40 -0.98 11.20 2.59
CA PHE A 40 -1.70 11.90 3.66
C PHE A 40 -0.76 12.59 4.65
N GLU A 41 0.55 12.44 4.50
CA GLU A 41 1.55 13.16 5.29
C GLU A 41 1.71 14.58 4.75
N ASN A 42 1.20 15.53 5.52
CA ASN A 42 1.42 16.98 5.49
C ASN A 42 1.78 17.61 4.12
N ALA A 43 0.76 17.89 3.30
CA ALA A 43 0.80 18.75 2.10
C ALA A 43 2.02 18.57 1.15
N GLY A 44 2.65 17.39 1.14
CA GLY A 44 3.81 17.06 0.30
C GLY A 44 5.18 17.54 0.81
N ASN A 45 5.32 18.01 2.06
CA ASN A 45 6.63 18.46 2.58
C ASN A 45 7.41 17.38 3.35
N TYR A 46 6.77 16.27 3.73
CA TYR A 46 7.39 15.11 4.38
C TYR A 46 8.24 15.43 5.63
N GLU A 47 8.13 16.63 6.21
CA GLU A 47 9.00 17.09 7.30
C GLU A 47 8.83 16.25 8.57
N GLY A 48 7.60 15.82 8.86
CA GLY A 48 7.31 14.92 9.97
C GLY A 48 8.03 13.57 9.86
N MET A 49 8.26 13.07 8.64
CA MET A 49 8.90 11.78 8.41
C MET A 49 10.42 11.81 8.62
N LYS A 50 11.05 12.99 8.54
CA LYS A 50 12.50 13.13 8.81
C LYS A 50 12.84 12.82 10.26
N ASN A 51 11.88 13.04 11.17
CA ASN A 51 12.05 12.85 12.61
C ASN A 51 11.62 11.45 13.08
N ASP A 52 11.06 10.61 12.21
CA ASP A 52 10.65 9.26 12.59
C ASP A 52 11.88 8.36 12.82
N PRO A 53 11.91 7.55 13.89
CA PRO A 53 13.01 6.65 14.18
C PRO A 53 13.12 5.54 13.12
N SER A 54 14.33 5.05 12.88
CA SER A 54 14.58 3.93 11.97
C SER A 54 14.51 2.59 12.70
N PRO A 55 14.10 1.49 12.01
CA PRO A 55 13.66 1.43 10.62
C PRO A 55 12.24 2.01 10.42
N ARG A 56 12.06 2.76 9.33
CA ARG A 56 10.78 3.40 8.98
C ARG A 56 10.01 2.57 7.97
N ILE A 57 8.70 2.46 8.16
CA ILE A 57 7.79 1.80 7.23
C ILE A 57 6.66 2.78 6.90
N TYR A 58 6.53 3.07 5.60
CA TYR A 58 5.46 3.89 5.06
C TYR A 58 4.75 3.12 3.97
N GLY A 59 3.46 3.39 3.82
CA GLY A 59 2.67 2.90 2.71
C GLY A 59 2.29 4.03 1.76
N THR A 60 1.96 3.67 0.53
CA THR A 60 1.40 4.63 -0.42
C THR A 60 0.57 3.93 -1.48
N HIS A 61 -0.45 4.61 -1.99
CA HIS A 61 -1.19 4.22 -3.19
C HIS A 61 -0.71 4.98 -4.45
N SER A 62 0.35 5.80 -4.34
CA SER A 62 0.86 6.61 -5.44
C SER A 62 1.52 5.76 -6.52
N HIS A 63 1.42 6.21 -7.77
CA HIS A 63 2.18 5.63 -8.89
C HIS A 63 3.68 5.85 -8.70
N TYR A 64 4.50 4.94 -9.24
CA TYR A 64 5.97 4.98 -9.15
C TYR A 64 6.56 6.37 -9.48
N ASN A 65 6.07 6.99 -10.55
CA ASN A 65 6.53 8.29 -11.03
C ASN A 65 6.19 9.45 -10.08
N ASN A 66 5.24 9.26 -9.17
CA ASN A 66 4.79 10.28 -8.21
C ASN A 66 5.44 10.10 -6.83
N LEU A 67 6.29 9.09 -6.65
CA LEU A 67 7.00 8.88 -5.39
C LEU A 67 8.04 10.00 -5.18
N PRO A 68 8.31 10.38 -3.92
CA PRO A 68 9.36 11.34 -3.60
C PRO A 68 10.70 10.95 -4.24
N PRO A 69 11.42 11.87 -4.92
CA PRO A 69 12.68 11.56 -5.61
C PRO A 69 13.71 10.84 -4.72
N SER A 70 13.75 11.20 -3.43
CA SER A 70 14.63 10.57 -2.44
C SER A 70 14.42 9.06 -2.26
N ILE A 71 13.24 8.51 -2.57
CA ILE A 71 12.98 7.06 -2.53
C ILE A 71 13.82 6.37 -3.60
N HIS A 72 13.85 6.95 -4.81
CA HIS A 72 14.60 6.46 -5.97
C HIS A 72 16.10 6.66 -5.76
N GLU A 73 16.53 7.87 -5.37
CA GLU A 73 17.95 8.21 -5.15
C GLU A 73 18.63 7.31 -4.11
N LYS A 74 17.91 6.97 -3.04
CA LYS A 74 18.44 6.15 -1.95
C LYS A 74 18.28 4.65 -2.18
N LYS A 75 17.70 4.23 -3.32
CA LYS A 75 17.34 2.82 -3.61
C LYS A 75 16.58 2.19 -2.43
N THR A 76 15.59 2.90 -1.91
CA THR A 76 14.77 2.43 -0.78
C THR A 76 14.10 1.10 -1.15
N LYS A 77 14.03 0.14 -0.22
CA LYS A 77 13.35 -1.13 -0.46
C LYS A 77 11.84 -0.89 -0.62
N ILE A 78 11.26 -1.43 -1.68
CA ILE A 78 9.84 -1.29 -2.02
C ILE A 78 9.20 -2.66 -2.12
N LEU A 79 8.08 -2.84 -1.42
CA LEU A 79 7.19 -3.98 -1.60
C LEU A 79 5.93 -3.50 -2.33
N VAL A 80 5.68 -4.05 -3.51
CA VAL A 80 4.49 -3.76 -4.30
C VAL A 80 3.54 -4.94 -4.18
N VAL A 81 2.27 -4.65 -3.91
CA VAL A 81 1.23 -5.65 -3.70
C VAL A 81 0.19 -5.51 -4.79
N PHE A 82 0.10 -6.50 -5.67
CA PHE A 82 -0.98 -6.60 -6.65
C PHE A 82 -2.12 -7.46 -6.12
N ARG A 83 -3.29 -7.33 -6.73
CA ARG A 83 -4.47 -8.16 -6.49
C ARG A 83 -5.18 -8.35 -7.82
N ASN A 84 -5.89 -9.46 -8.02
CA ASN A 84 -6.73 -9.63 -9.20
C ASN A 84 -7.60 -8.37 -9.45
N PRO A 85 -7.56 -7.74 -10.64
CA PRO A 85 -8.23 -6.47 -10.89
C PRO A 85 -9.77 -6.55 -10.70
N LYS A 86 -10.37 -7.72 -10.92
CA LYS A 86 -11.81 -7.92 -10.68
C LYS A 86 -12.14 -7.85 -9.20
N ASP A 87 -11.35 -8.52 -8.37
CA ASP A 87 -11.52 -8.52 -6.91
C ASP A 87 -11.18 -7.15 -6.31
N ASN A 88 -10.17 -6.48 -6.88
CA ASN A 88 -9.82 -5.11 -6.55
C ASN A 88 -10.98 -4.14 -6.83
N ALA A 89 -11.60 -4.22 -8.02
CA ALA A 89 -12.72 -3.37 -8.39
C ALA A 89 -13.90 -3.51 -7.42
N VAL A 90 -14.30 -4.75 -7.09
CA VAL A 90 -15.39 -5.01 -6.13
C VAL A 90 -15.06 -4.43 -4.76
N SER A 91 -13.84 -4.68 -4.26
CA SER A 91 -13.44 -4.14 -2.96
C SER A 91 -13.35 -2.62 -2.96
N TYR A 92 -12.95 -2.00 -4.07
CA TYR A 92 -12.82 -0.56 -4.17
C TYR A 92 -14.19 0.13 -4.23
N TYR A 93 -15.15 -0.41 -4.97
CA TYR A 93 -16.52 0.07 -4.97
C TYR A 93 -17.10 0.16 -3.55
N HIS A 94 -17.06 -0.94 -2.80
CA HIS A 94 -17.56 -0.96 -1.42
C HIS A 94 -16.76 -0.04 -0.50
N PHE A 95 -15.47 0.16 -0.77
CA PHE A 95 -14.68 1.11 0.00
C PHE A 95 -15.13 2.55 -0.25
N CYS A 96 -15.40 2.94 -1.49
CA CYS A 96 -15.96 4.26 -1.83
C CYS A 96 -17.33 4.50 -1.20
N GLN A 97 -18.21 3.49 -1.20
CA GLN A 97 -19.54 3.61 -0.57
C GLN A 97 -19.48 3.80 0.96
N ASN A 98 -18.46 3.25 1.62
CA ASN A 98 -18.33 3.26 3.08
C ASN A 98 -17.34 4.32 3.61
N ASN A 99 -16.69 5.10 2.73
CA ASN A 99 -15.72 6.11 3.13
C ASN A 99 -16.21 7.51 2.76
N PRO A 100 -16.57 8.36 3.74
CA PRO A 100 -17.08 9.70 3.46
C PRO A 100 -16.04 10.64 2.85
N LEU A 101 -14.75 10.28 2.87
CA LEU A 101 -13.68 11.06 2.24
C LEU A 101 -13.52 10.76 0.74
N LEU A 102 -14.26 9.78 0.20
CA LEU A 102 -14.20 9.38 -1.19
C LEU A 102 -15.51 9.70 -1.92
N PRO A 103 -15.48 9.83 -3.25
CA PRO A 103 -16.69 9.92 -4.04
C PRO A 103 -17.58 8.69 -3.81
N THR A 104 -18.87 8.95 -3.57
CA THR A 104 -19.91 7.92 -3.61
C THR A 104 -20.39 7.77 -5.04
N PHE A 105 -20.59 6.53 -5.49
CA PHE A 105 -21.10 6.24 -6.84
C PHE A 105 -22.58 5.86 -6.76
N SER A 106 -23.37 6.24 -7.75
CA SER A 106 -24.81 5.94 -7.77
C SER A 106 -25.11 4.45 -7.97
N SER A 107 -24.21 3.73 -8.63
CA SER A 107 -24.36 2.30 -8.94
C SER A 107 -23.00 1.63 -9.19
N TRP A 108 -23.00 0.30 -9.18
CA TRP A 108 -21.83 -0.51 -9.58
C TRP A 108 -21.42 -0.23 -11.03
N ASP A 109 -22.37 -0.13 -11.96
CA ASP A 109 -22.05 0.07 -13.38
C ASP A 109 -21.39 1.42 -13.65
N GLU A 110 -21.84 2.47 -12.96
CA GLU A 110 -21.20 3.78 -13.01
C GLU A 110 -19.75 3.72 -12.49
N PHE A 111 -19.57 3.12 -11.31
CA PHE A 111 -18.24 2.92 -10.73
C PHE A 111 -17.34 2.11 -11.67
N PHE A 112 -17.83 0.98 -12.16
CA PHE A 112 -17.03 0.06 -12.96
C PHE A 112 -16.58 0.71 -14.26
N ARG A 113 -17.44 1.48 -14.93
CA ARG A 113 -17.05 2.27 -16.11
C ARG A 113 -15.91 3.24 -15.78
N LYS A 114 -16.02 3.97 -14.66
CA LYS A 114 -14.99 4.91 -14.20
C LYS A 114 -13.69 4.22 -13.78
N TYR A 115 -13.79 3.07 -13.12
CA TYR A 115 -12.64 2.24 -12.76
C TYR A 115 -11.88 1.80 -14.00
N MET A 116 -12.58 1.33 -15.03
CA MET A 116 -11.99 0.90 -16.30
C MET A 116 -11.34 2.05 -17.09
N THR A 117 -11.84 3.28 -16.96
CA THR A 117 -11.24 4.47 -17.59
C THR A 117 -10.24 5.22 -16.70
N GLY A 118 -9.99 4.75 -15.48
CA GLY A 118 -9.10 5.41 -14.52
C GLY A 118 -9.65 6.72 -13.93
N GLU A 119 -10.94 7.01 -14.09
CA GLU A 119 -11.64 8.17 -13.52
C GLU A 119 -12.07 7.93 -12.05
N VAL A 120 -11.16 7.40 -11.25
CA VAL A 120 -11.32 7.10 -9.82
C VAL A 120 -10.14 7.66 -9.02
N CYS A 121 -10.22 7.71 -7.69
CA CYS A 121 -9.08 8.12 -6.88
C CYS A 121 -7.89 7.18 -7.14
N TRP A 122 -6.68 7.73 -7.10
CA TRP A 122 -5.44 7.03 -7.46
C TRP A 122 -5.37 6.53 -8.91
N SER A 123 -6.31 6.93 -9.78
CA SER A 123 -6.30 6.71 -11.23
C SER A 123 -6.36 5.22 -11.64
N SER A 124 -5.95 4.93 -12.88
CA SER A 124 -6.05 3.61 -13.51
C SER A 124 -5.20 2.56 -12.80
N TYR A 125 -5.84 1.49 -12.35
CA TYR A 125 -5.17 0.29 -11.85
C TYR A 125 -4.25 -0.32 -12.92
N PHE A 126 -4.68 -0.32 -14.18
CA PHE A 126 -3.93 -0.93 -15.27
C PHE A 126 -2.67 -0.12 -15.60
N ASP A 127 -2.77 1.21 -15.61
CA ASP A 127 -1.60 2.07 -15.81
C ASP A 127 -0.63 1.92 -14.64
N HIS A 128 -1.15 1.77 -13.41
CA HIS A 128 -0.33 1.47 -12.23
C HIS A 128 0.47 0.18 -12.43
N ALA A 129 -0.19 -0.90 -12.85
CA ALA A 129 0.44 -2.18 -13.10
C ALA A 129 1.49 -2.10 -14.22
N LEU A 130 1.18 -1.46 -15.34
CA LEU A 130 2.10 -1.28 -16.48
C LEU A 130 3.31 -0.43 -16.15
N VAL A 131 3.17 0.57 -15.28
CA VAL A 131 4.30 1.36 -14.81
C VAL A 131 5.22 0.50 -13.95
N TRP A 132 4.66 -0.23 -12.98
CA TRP A 132 5.43 -1.08 -12.09
C TRP A 132 6.08 -2.27 -12.78
N GLU A 133 5.45 -2.83 -13.83
CA GLU A 133 6.01 -3.93 -14.64
C GLU A 133 7.44 -3.62 -15.11
N LYS A 134 7.72 -2.35 -15.45
CA LYS A 134 9.05 -1.89 -15.88
C LYS A 134 10.12 -1.96 -14.79
N HIS A 135 9.71 -2.15 -13.54
CA HIS A 135 10.54 -2.14 -12.34
C HIS A 135 10.51 -3.47 -11.59
N PHE A 136 9.92 -4.53 -12.17
CA PHE A 136 9.82 -5.84 -11.50
C PHE A 136 11.18 -6.48 -11.22
N ASP A 137 12.17 -6.18 -12.07
CA ASP A 137 13.53 -6.72 -11.95
C ASP A 137 14.49 -5.78 -11.20
N ASP A 138 14.02 -4.63 -10.69
CA ASP A 138 14.84 -3.71 -9.91
C ASP A 138 15.25 -4.37 -8.58
N GLU A 139 16.54 -4.33 -8.23
CA GLU A 139 17.10 -5.02 -7.03
C GLU A 139 16.42 -4.62 -5.71
N ASN A 140 15.89 -3.40 -5.63
CA ASN A 140 15.23 -2.87 -4.44
C ASN A 140 13.70 -3.03 -4.48
N VAL A 141 13.13 -3.68 -5.49
CA VAL A 141 11.69 -3.89 -5.65
C VAL A 141 11.36 -5.36 -5.46
N LYS A 142 10.34 -5.63 -4.63
CA LYS A 142 9.74 -6.95 -4.51
C LYS A 142 8.26 -6.86 -4.86
N ILE A 143 7.83 -7.72 -5.79
CA ILE A 143 6.43 -7.87 -6.15
C ILE A 143 5.85 -9.08 -5.43
N ILE A 144 4.64 -8.91 -4.89
CA ILE A 144 3.81 -9.99 -4.36
C ILE A 144 2.35 -9.77 -4.77
N THR A 145 1.58 -10.84 -4.80
CA THR A 145 0.13 -10.76 -5.00
C THR A 145 -0.64 -11.04 -3.71
N TYR A 146 -1.83 -10.47 -3.60
CA TYR A 146 -2.76 -10.73 -2.50
C TYR A 146 -3.16 -12.20 -2.43
N GLU A 147 -3.29 -12.83 -3.59
CA GLU A 147 -3.66 -14.23 -3.74
C GLU A 147 -2.56 -15.14 -3.15
N GLU A 148 -1.28 -14.90 -3.47
CA GLU A 148 -0.15 -15.62 -2.87
C GLU A 148 -0.12 -15.46 -1.35
N LEU A 149 -0.32 -14.24 -0.85
CA LEU A 149 -0.38 -13.97 0.60
C LEU A 149 -1.50 -14.76 1.29
N LYS A 150 -2.66 -14.87 0.64
CA LYS A 150 -3.80 -15.62 1.16
C LYS A 150 -3.52 -17.12 1.20
N GLU A 151 -2.88 -17.66 0.17
CA GLU A 151 -2.54 -19.09 0.09
C GLU A 151 -1.51 -19.50 1.16
N VAL A 152 -0.48 -18.67 1.38
CA VAL A 152 0.54 -18.92 2.41
C VAL A 152 -0.06 -18.90 3.83
N SER A 153 -1.15 -18.18 4.04
CA SER A 153 -1.81 -18.05 5.34
C SER A 153 -2.69 -19.25 5.74
N ILE A 154 -2.78 -20.29 4.91
CA ILE A 154 -3.61 -21.50 5.17
C ILE A 154 -2.79 -22.65 5.78
N ILE A 155 -1.47 -22.53 5.94
CA ILE A 155 -0.64 -23.57 6.58
C ILE A 155 -0.34 -23.21 8.04
N PHE A 156 -1.35 -23.28 8.89
CA PHE A 156 -1.19 -23.54 10.33
C PHE A 156 -2.44 -24.29 10.83
N PHE A 157 -2.31 -25.61 11.00
CA PHE A 157 -3.10 -26.42 11.92
C PHE A 157 -2.16 -27.05 12.94
#